data_AF-A0A2J8L655-F1
#
_entry.id   AF-A0A2J8L655-F1
#
_cell.length_a   1.000
_cell.length_b   1.000
_cell.length_c   1.000
_cell.angle_alpha   90.00
_cell.angle_beta   90.00
_cell.angle_gamma   90.00
#
_symmetry.space_group_name_H-M   'P 1'
#
loop_
_entity.id
_entity.type
_entity.pdbx_description
1 polymer ?
#
loop_
_entity_poly.entity_id
_entity_poly.type
_entity_poly.pdbx_seq_one_letter_code
_entity_poly.pdbx_strand_id
1 'polypeptide(L)'
;MNAMLETPELPAVFDGVKLAAVAAVLYVIVRCLNLKSPTAPPDLYFQDSGLSRFLLKSCPLLTKEYIPPLIWGKSGHIQTALYGKMGRVRSPHPYGHRKFITMSDGATSTFDLFEPLAEHCVGDDITMVIC
;
A
#
# COMPACT_ATOMS: atom_id res chain seq x y z
N MET A 1 -29.76 16.70 61.40
CA MET A 1 -28.57 17.09 60.63
C MET A 1 -27.92 15.82 60.09
N ASN A 2 -28.28 15.38 58.88
CA ASN A 2 -27.55 14.34 58.17
C ASN A 2 -26.76 15.05 57.08
N ALA A 3 -25.48 15.32 57.37
CA ALA A 3 -24.55 15.81 56.37
C ALA A 3 -24.30 14.66 55.38
N MET A 4 -24.80 14.80 54.15
CA MET A 4 -24.35 13.98 53.04
C MET A 4 -22.84 14.21 52.90
N LEU A 5 -22.07 13.15 53.16
CA LEU A 5 -20.69 13.03 52.71
C LEU A 5 -20.73 12.98 51.17
N GLU A 6 -20.61 14.13 50.52
CA GLU A 6 -20.20 14.18 49.12
C GLU A 6 -18.77 13.67 49.05
N THR A 7 -18.59 12.41 48.68
CA THR A 7 -17.29 11.79 48.42
C THR A 7 -16.61 12.44 47.21
N PRO A 8 -15.42 13.07 47.36
CA PRO A 8 -14.66 13.69 46.27
C PRO A 8 -14.12 12.72 45.21
N GLU A 9 -14.28 11.42 45.43
CA GLU A 9 -13.73 10.34 44.61
C GLU A 9 -14.40 10.23 43.23
N LEU A 10 -15.67 10.65 43.10
CA LEU A 10 -16.46 10.48 41.88
C LEU A 10 -15.96 11.30 40.66
N PRO A 11 -15.60 12.60 40.78
CA PRO A 11 -15.07 13.37 39.65
C PRO A 11 -13.69 12.90 39.18
N ALA A 12 -12.79 12.52 40.11
CA ALA A 12 -11.45 12.07 39.76
C ALA A 12 -11.46 10.74 38.99
N VAL A 13 -12.32 9.80 39.38
CA VAL A 13 -12.52 8.53 38.66
C VAL A 13 -13.14 8.77 37.28
N PHE A 14 -14.12 9.68 37.18
CA PHE A 14 -14.75 10.03 35.89
C PHE A 14 -13.75 10.64 34.89
N ASP A 15 -12.85 11.50 35.36
CA ASP A 15 -11.81 12.08 34.51
C ASP A 15 -10.72 11.07 34.15
N GLY A 16 -10.38 10.15 35.06
CA GLY A 16 -9.52 9.00 34.78
C GLY A 16 -10.08 8.06 33.70
N VAL A 17 -11.38 7.75 33.76
CA VAL A 17 -12.07 6.89 32.77
C VAL A 17 -12.10 7.56 31.39
N LYS A 18 -12.39 8.87 31.31
CA LYS A 18 -12.32 9.60 30.03
C LYS A 18 -10.91 9.57 29.45
N LEU A 19 -9.89 9.83 30.27
CA LEU A 19 -8.51 9.81 29.83
C LEU A 19 -8.11 8.42 29.30
N ALA A 20 -8.49 7.36 30.02
CA ALA A 20 -8.26 5.99 29.59
C ALA A 20 -8.97 5.67 28.27
N ALA A 21 -10.21 6.12 28.09
CA ALA A 21 -10.94 5.95 26.83
C ALA A 21 -10.25 6.67 25.67
N VAL A 22 -9.83 7.92 25.86
CA VAL A 22 -9.07 8.67 24.84
C VAL A 22 -7.75 7.96 24.50
N ALA A 23 -7.01 7.51 25.51
CA ALA A 23 -5.76 6.77 25.31
C ALA A 23 -5.97 5.46 24.55
N ALA A 24 -7.04 4.72 24.85
CA ALA A 24 -7.40 3.50 24.14
C ALA A 24 -7.72 3.77 22.67
N VAL A 25 -8.50 4.81 22.37
CA VAL A 25 -8.82 5.22 21.00
C VAL A 25 -7.55 5.62 20.24
N LEU A 26 -6.69 6.45 20.83
CA LEU A 26 -5.42 6.83 20.23
C LEU A 26 -4.51 5.62 19.98
N TYR A 27 -4.46 4.67 20.92
CA TYR A 27 -3.71 3.44 20.75
C TYR A 27 -4.22 2.62 19.55
N VAL A 28 -5.54 2.43 19.45
CA VAL A 28 -6.15 1.73 18.30
C VAL A 28 -5.82 2.44 17.00
N ILE A 29 -5.92 3.76 16.94
CA ILE A 29 -5.55 4.56 15.76
C ILE A 29 -4.08 4.32 15.37
N VAL A 30 -3.14 4.45 16.32
CA VAL A 30 -1.70 4.23 16.07
C VAL A 30 -1.43 2.82 15.51
N ARG A 31 -2.14 1.81 16.02
CA ARG A 31 -2.03 0.41 15.56
C ARG A 31 -2.63 0.23 14.17
N CYS A 32 -3.86 0.70 13.92
CA CYS A 32 -4.52 0.57 12.62
C CYS A 32 -3.79 1.32 11.50
N LEU A 33 -3.16 2.44 11.83
CA LEU A 33 -2.39 3.25 10.89
C LEU A 33 -0.92 2.79 10.73
N ASN A 34 -0.48 1.77 11.48
CA ASN A 34 0.89 1.26 11.47
C ASN A 34 1.96 2.37 11.67
N LEU A 35 1.67 3.42 12.45
CA LEU A 35 2.52 4.61 12.54
C LEU A 35 3.94 4.30 13.06
N LYS A 36 4.05 3.27 13.90
CA LYS A 36 5.30 2.79 14.51
C LYS A 36 6.17 1.94 13.58
N SER A 37 5.63 1.44 12.46
CA SER A 37 6.41 0.59 11.56
C SER A 37 7.55 1.40 10.91
N PRO A 38 8.81 0.92 10.99
CA PRO A 38 9.90 1.57 10.28
C PRO A 38 9.68 1.42 8.77
N THR A 39 10.18 2.39 8.03
CA THR A 39 10.31 2.29 6.58
C THR A 39 11.63 1.58 6.28
N ALA A 40 11.64 0.81 5.20
CA ALA A 40 12.82 0.10 4.73
C ALA A 40 12.76 -0.02 3.20
N PRO A 41 13.91 -0.19 2.52
CA PRO A 41 13.93 -0.62 1.13
C PRO A 41 13.19 -1.96 0.96
N PRO A 42 12.58 -2.21 -0.21
CA PRO A 42 11.94 -3.49 -0.48
C PRO A 42 12.98 -4.61 -0.61
N ASP A 43 12.60 -5.81 -0.15
CA ASP A 43 13.37 -7.03 -0.43
C ASP A 43 13.13 -7.46 -1.88
N LEU A 44 14.22 -7.59 -2.64
CA LEU A 44 14.16 -7.95 -4.05
C LEU A 44 14.60 -9.39 -4.25
N TYR A 45 13.71 -10.22 -4.81
CA TYR A 45 13.97 -11.60 -5.19
C TYR A 45 13.93 -11.71 -6.70
N PHE A 46 15.06 -12.02 -7.33
CA PHE A 46 15.17 -12.13 -8.78
C PHE A 46 16.31 -13.08 -9.19
N GLN A 47 16.20 -13.65 -10.38
CA GLN A 47 17.30 -14.35 -11.01
C GLN A 47 18.32 -13.35 -11.55
N ASP A 48 19.59 -13.53 -11.24
CA ASP A 48 20.66 -12.72 -11.81
C ASP A 48 20.76 -12.95 -13.32
N SER A 49 20.39 -11.94 -14.10
CA SER A 49 20.26 -11.98 -15.55
C SER A 49 20.57 -10.61 -16.14
N GLY A 50 20.79 -10.55 -17.46
CA GLY A 50 20.99 -9.26 -18.15
C GLY A 50 19.80 -8.30 -17.93
N LEU A 51 18.58 -8.83 -17.98
CA LEU A 51 17.36 -8.04 -17.77
C LEU A 51 17.27 -7.50 -16.34
N SER A 52 17.49 -8.33 -15.31
CA SER A 52 17.39 -7.85 -13.92
C SER A 52 18.45 -6.79 -13.61
N ARG A 53 19.68 -6.93 -14.10
CA ARG A 53 20.72 -5.89 -13.98
C ARG A 53 20.35 -4.60 -14.72
N PHE A 54 19.78 -4.71 -15.92
CA PHE A 54 19.28 -3.56 -16.66
C PHE A 54 18.17 -2.84 -15.89
N LEU A 55 17.16 -3.57 -15.40
CA LEU A 55 16.04 -2.99 -14.64
C LEU A 55 16.51 -2.30 -13.36
N LEU A 56 17.40 -2.91 -12.59
CA LEU A 56 17.92 -2.30 -11.35
C LEU A 56 18.76 -1.05 -11.63
N LYS A 57 19.51 -1.03 -12.74
CA LYS A 57 20.27 0.14 -13.17
C LYS A 57 19.35 1.27 -13.67
N SER A 58 18.34 0.91 -14.46
CA SER A 58 17.44 1.87 -15.12
C SER A 58 16.37 2.41 -14.18
N CYS A 59 15.97 1.65 -13.15
CA CYS A 59 14.90 2.00 -12.22
C CYS A 59 15.41 2.05 -10.78
N PRO A 60 16.18 3.10 -10.38
CA PRO A 60 16.74 3.21 -9.04
C PRO A 60 15.68 3.35 -7.94
N LEU A 61 14.41 3.55 -8.28
CA LEU A 61 13.30 3.52 -7.33
C LEU A 61 13.07 2.14 -6.71
N LEU A 62 13.43 1.05 -7.40
CA LEU A 62 13.22 -0.31 -6.92
C LEU A 62 14.07 -0.65 -5.68
N THR A 63 15.13 0.11 -5.41
CA THR A 63 16.04 -0.12 -4.28
C THR A 63 15.96 0.98 -3.21
N LYS A 64 15.12 1.99 -3.42
CA LYS A 64 14.98 3.11 -2.48
C LYS A 64 13.95 2.80 -1.41
N GLU A 65 14.19 3.34 -0.23
CA GLU A 65 13.21 3.36 0.84
C GLU A 65 11.98 4.16 0.40
N TYR A 66 10.81 3.56 0.53
CA TYR A 66 9.55 4.25 0.31
C TYR A 66 9.24 5.17 1.49
N ILE A 67 8.93 6.44 1.22
CA ILE A 67 8.54 7.43 2.24
C ILE A 67 7.01 7.62 2.16
N PRO A 68 6.24 6.95 3.03
CA PRO A 68 4.80 7.09 3.06
C PRO A 68 4.36 8.44 3.65
N PRO A 69 3.22 8.98 3.21
CA PRO A 69 2.53 10.05 3.93
C PRO A 69 2.31 9.67 5.40
N LEU A 70 2.79 10.51 6.33
CA LEU A 70 2.96 10.14 7.75
C LEU A 70 1.70 9.60 8.43
N ILE A 71 0.52 10.16 8.17
CA ILE A 71 -0.69 9.85 8.94
C ILE A 71 -1.36 8.55 8.45
N TRP A 72 -1.26 8.22 7.16
CA TRP A 72 -2.07 7.15 6.57
C TRP A 72 -1.32 6.25 5.59
N GLY A 73 -0.19 6.71 5.05
CA GLY A 73 0.55 6.00 4.02
C GLY A 73 1.28 4.75 4.51
N LYS A 74 1.41 4.55 5.83
CA LYS A 74 1.96 3.32 6.41
C LYS A 74 0.93 2.19 6.48
N SER A 75 -0.36 2.49 6.33
CA SER A 75 -1.41 1.49 6.27
C SER A 75 -1.71 1.15 4.82
N GLY A 76 -1.28 -0.04 4.36
CA GLY A 76 -1.49 -0.48 2.98
C GLY A 76 -2.96 -0.50 2.56
N HIS A 77 -3.88 -0.83 3.49
CA HIS A 77 -5.33 -0.79 3.21
C HIS A 77 -5.82 0.63 2.91
N ILE A 78 -5.43 1.61 3.74
CA ILE A 78 -5.84 3.01 3.55
C ILE A 78 -5.16 3.61 2.33
N GLN A 79 -3.87 3.31 2.14
CA GLN A 79 -3.11 3.73 0.97
C GLN A 79 -3.79 3.24 -0.32
N THR A 80 -4.12 1.95 -0.42
CA THR A 80 -4.79 1.39 -1.60
C THR A 80 -6.19 1.96 -1.79
N ALA A 81 -6.97 2.18 -0.73
CA ALA A 81 -8.30 2.79 -0.85
C ALA A 81 -8.23 4.25 -1.35
N LEU A 82 -7.35 5.06 -0.78
CA LEU A 82 -7.16 6.46 -1.16
C LEU A 82 -6.58 6.59 -2.55
N TYR A 83 -5.47 5.90 -2.85
CA TYR A 83 -4.85 5.95 -4.17
C TYR A 83 -5.64 5.18 -5.24
N GLY A 84 -6.43 4.18 -4.89
CA GLY A 84 -7.37 3.57 -5.83
C GLY A 84 -8.43 4.55 -6.31
N LYS A 85 -8.85 5.48 -5.43
CA LYS A 85 -9.79 6.55 -5.75
C LYS A 85 -9.12 7.76 -6.42
N MET A 86 -7.96 8.19 -5.91
CA MET A 86 -7.24 9.38 -6.38
C MET A 86 -6.33 9.11 -7.61
N GLY A 87 -5.71 7.93 -7.67
CA GLY A 87 -4.71 7.54 -8.67
C GLY A 87 -5.29 7.20 -10.05
N ARG A 88 -6.61 7.03 -10.15
CA ARG A 88 -7.30 6.92 -11.44
C ARG A 88 -7.54 8.25 -12.15
N VAL A 89 -7.21 9.39 -11.52
CA VAL A 89 -7.44 10.71 -12.12
C VAL A 89 -6.53 10.97 -13.32
N ARG A 90 -5.33 10.37 -13.38
CA ARG A 90 -4.36 10.55 -14.47
C ARG A 90 -3.74 9.26 -15.00
N SER A 91 -4.22 8.10 -14.55
CA SER A 91 -3.70 6.85 -15.09
C SER A 91 -4.07 6.73 -16.58
N PRO A 92 -3.14 6.32 -17.45
CA PRO A 92 -3.52 5.93 -18.79
C PRO A 92 -4.54 4.78 -18.71
N HIS A 93 -5.47 4.75 -19.66
CA HIS A 93 -6.45 3.67 -19.78
C HIS A 93 -6.04 2.82 -20.99
N PRO A 94 -4.96 2.02 -20.90
CA PRO A 94 -4.55 1.18 -22.00
C PRO A 94 -5.64 0.16 -22.28
N TYR A 95 -5.91 -0.08 -23.57
CA TYR A 95 -6.91 -1.04 -23.97
C TYR A 95 -6.34 -2.47 -23.86
N GLY A 96 -6.94 -3.28 -23.00
CA GLY A 96 -6.57 -4.67 -22.82
C GLY A 96 -7.25 -5.56 -23.86
N HIS A 97 -6.45 -6.20 -24.73
CA HIS A 97 -6.94 -7.20 -25.66
C HIS A 97 -6.96 -8.57 -24.99
N ARG A 98 -8.16 -9.08 -24.67
CA ARG A 98 -8.36 -10.44 -24.16
C ARG A 98 -7.81 -11.48 -25.15
N LYS A 99 -6.88 -12.31 -24.68
CA LYS A 99 -6.32 -13.46 -25.41
C LYS A 99 -6.71 -14.75 -24.72
N PHE A 100 -6.86 -15.79 -25.52
CA PHE A 100 -7.14 -17.15 -25.08
C PHE A 100 -6.11 -18.06 -25.76
N ILE A 101 -5.40 -18.86 -24.98
CA ILE A 101 -4.43 -19.83 -25.48
C ILE A 101 -4.76 -21.19 -24.88
N THR A 102 -4.98 -22.18 -25.73
CA THR A 102 -5.08 -23.58 -25.30
C THR A 102 -3.68 -24.10 -24.99
N MET A 103 -3.48 -24.55 -23.77
CA MET A 103 -2.23 -25.09 -23.26
C MET A 103 -2.09 -26.57 -23.67
N SER A 104 -0.87 -27.11 -23.59
CA SER A 104 -0.58 -28.50 -23.99
C SER A 104 -1.28 -29.56 -23.13
N ASP A 105 -1.67 -29.21 -21.91
CA ASP A 105 -2.44 -30.04 -20.98
C ASP A 105 -3.97 -29.97 -21.21
N GLY A 106 -4.41 -29.19 -22.20
CA GLY A 106 -5.82 -28.96 -22.52
C GLY A 106 -6.46 -27.83 -21.71
N ALA A 107 -5.74 -27.17 -20.78
CA ALA A 107 -6.24 -26.00 -20.09
C ALA A 107 -6.34 -24.78 -21.03
N THR A 108 -7.13 -23.78 -20.65
CA THR A 108 -7.20 -22.48 -21.36
C THR A 108 -6.57 -21.39 -20.50
N SER A 109 -5.45 -20.82 -20.97
CA SER A 109 -4.87 -19.61 -20.40
C SER A 109 -5.58 -18.39 -20.98
N THR A 110 -6.07 -17.52 -20.10
CA THR A 110 -6.77 -16.29 -20.48
C THR A 110 -6.05 -15.11 -19.84
N PHE A 111 -5.68 -14.11 -20.64
CA PHE A 111 -5.00 -12.91 -20.16
C PHE A 111 -5.35 -11.70 -21.03
N ASP A 112 -5.18 -10.50 -20.48
CA ASP A 112 -5.34 -9.26 -21.23
C ASP A 112 -3.95 -8.77 -21.68
N LEU A 113 -3.77 -8.57 -22.98
CA LEU A 113 -2.55 -7.99 -23.56
C LEU A 113 -2.71 -6.47 -23.66
N PHE A 114 -1.78 -5.73 -23.07
CA PHE A 114 -1.72 -4.27 -23.14
C PHE A 114 -0.49 -3.87 -23.96
N GLU A 115 -0.71 -3.16 -25.06
CA GLU A 115 0.36 -2.68 -25.93
C GLU A 115 0.81 -1.27 -25.53
N PRO A 116 2.10 -0.92 -25.75
CA PRO A 116 2.58 0.43 -25.50
C PRO A 116 1.82 1.45 -26.36
N LEU A 117 1.48 2.61 -25.76
CA LEU A 117 0.74 3.67 -26.46
C LEU A 117 1.64 4.54 -27.36
N ALA A 118 2.97 4.45 -27.18
CA ALA A 118 3.98 5.16 -27.95
C ALA A 118 5.33 4.44 -27.81
N GLU A 119 6.20 4.61 -28.81
CA GLU A 119 7.58 4.15 -28.73
C GLU A 119 8.34 4.88 -27.62
N HIS A 120 9.15 4.13 -26.86
CA HIS A 120 10.00 4.72 -25.84
C HIS A 120 11.24 5.36 -26.50
N CYS A 121 11.74 6.48 -25.95
CA CYS A 121 12.85 7.25 -26.53
C CYS A 121 14.18 6.49 -26.63
N VAL A 122 14.29 5.35 -25.96
CA VAL A 122 15.48 4.48 -25.96
C VAL A 122 15.40 3.41 -27.06
N GLY A 123 14.21 3.16 -27.62
CA GLY A 123 13.99 2.15 -28.67
C GLY A 123 14.01 0.68 -28.22
N ASP A 124 14.26 0.43 -26.93
CA ASP A 124 14.18 -0.90 -26.33
C ASP A 124 12.76 -1.20 -25.83
N ASP A 125 12.31 -2.44 -26.05
CA ASP A 125 11.00 -2.93 -25.58
C ASP A 125 11.14 -3.97 -24.46
N ILE A 126 10.29 -3.83 -23.44
CA ILE A 126 10.18 -4.79 -22.33
C ILE A 126 8.75 -5.31 -22.29
N THR A 127 8.59 -6.62 -22.47
CA THR A 127 7.31 -7.30 -22.24
C THR A 127 7.28 -7.82 -20.80
N MET A 128 6.28 -7.39 -20.04
CA MET A 128 6.06 -7.88 -18.68
C MET A 128 4.85 -8.81 -18.64
N VAL A 129 4.98 -9.91 -17.90
CA VAL A 129 3.85 -10.78 -17.55
C VAL A 129 3.56 -10.59 -16.07
N ILE A 130 2.33 -10.24 -15.74
CA ILE A 130 1.85 -10.05 -14.37
C ILE A 130 0.80 -11.11 -14.12
N CYS A 131 1.03 -11.94 -13.09
CA CYS A 131 0.14 -13.02 -12.66
C CYS A 131 -0.36 -12.73 -11.24
#